data_AF-A0A7V8VUA6-F1
#
_entry.id   AF-A0A7V8VUA6-F1
#
_cell.length_a   1.000
_cell.length_b   1.000
_cell.length_c   1.000
_cell.angle_alpha   90.00
_cell.angle_beta   90.00
_cell.angle_gamma   90.00
#
_symmetry.space_group_name_H-M   'P 1'
#
loop_
_entity.id
_entity.type
_entity.pdbx_description
1 polymer ?
#
loop_
_entity_poly.entity_id
_entity_poly.type
_entity_poly.pdbx_seq_one_letter_code
_entity_poly.pdbx_strand_id
1 'polypeptide(L)' 'TGVGGVEVGILPVDPERLSAVLRVGYNADPDLHGLNALQLGAGISLSGISVDYFYQGSSDLGAAHRIGVRWLQGRR' A
#
# COMPACT_ATOMS: atom_id res chain seq x y z
N THR A 1 -6.11 -18.48 -9.86
CA THR A 1 -5.19 -17.33 -9.67
C THR A 1 -5.00 -17.11 -8.19
N GLY A 2 -3.77 -16.90 -7.74
CA GLY A 2 -3.42 -16.73 -6.32
C GLY A 2 -2.62 -15.45 -6.13
N VAL A 3 -2.87 -14.73 -5.04
CA VAL A 3 -2.13 -13.52 -4.67
C VAL A 3 -1.40 -13.80 -3.37
N GLY A 4 -0.08 -13.55 -3.36
CA GLY A 4 0.76 -13.68 -2.17
C GLY A 4 1.51 -12.39 -1.91
N GLY A 5 1.77 -12.05 -0.64
CA GLY A 5 2.49 -10.83 -0.29
C GLY A 5 2.93 -10.78 1.15
N VAL A 6 3.80 -9.81 1.43
CA VAL A 6 4.37 -9.51 2.73
C VAL A 6 4.20 -8.02 3.02
N GLU A 7 3.81 -7.71 4.25
CA GLU A 7 3.79 -6.36 4.80
C GLU A 7 4.78 -6.29 5.96
N VAL A 8 5.60 -5.24 5.97
CA VAL A 8 6.53 -4.92 7.07
C VAL A 8 6.40 -3.46 7.43
N GLY A 9 6.48 -3.14 8.72
CA GLY A 9 6.32 -1.76 9.14
C GLY A 9 6.65 -1.49 10.59
N ILE A 10 6.75 -0.21 10.89
CA ILE A 10 6.88 0.35 12.22
C ILE A 10 5.50 0.86 12.61
N LEU A 11 4.86 0.18 13.56
CA LEU A 11 3.60 0.61 14.15
C LEU A 11 3.87 1.60 15.28
N PRO A 12 3.10 2.68 15.39
CA PRO A 12 3.34 3.68 16.41
C PRO A 12 2.70 3.20 17.72
N VAL A 13 3.39 3.39 18.84
CA VAL A 13 2.87 3.04 20.19
C VAL A 13 1.82 4.05 20.65
N ASP A 14 1.90 5.28 20.16
CA ASP A 14 0.96 6.37 20.39
C ASP A 14 0.59 7.08 19.07
N PRO A 15 -0.57 7.75 18.95
CA PRO A 15 -1.03 8.36 17.69
C PRO A 15 -0.20 9.56 17.20
N GLU A 16 0.67 10.10 18.04
CA GLU A 16 1.50 11.27 17.73
C GLU A 16 2.84 10.89 17.10
N ARG A 17 3.24 9.62 17.19
CA ARG A 17 4.45 9.12 16.56
C ARG A 17 4.24 8.77 15.09
N LEU A 18 5.33 8.92 14.34
CA LEU A 18 5.42 8.45 12.96
C LEU A 18 5.26 6.93 12.91
N SER A 19 4.40 6.47 12.01
CA SER A 19 4.35 5.09 11.55
C SER A 19 4.71 5.00 10.07
N ALA A 20 5.26 3.86 9.68
CA ALA A 20 5.59 3.59 8.29
C ALA A 20 5.36 2.11 7.97
N VAL A 21 4.82 1.82 6.80
CA VAL A 21 4.54 0.47 6.32
C VAL A 21 5.00 0.34 4.87
N LEU A 22 5.57 -0.81 4.55
CA LEU A 22 5.96 -1.23 3.22
C LEU A 22 5.28 -2.56 2.90
N ARG A 23 4.76 -2.65 1.68
CA ARG A 23 3.98 -3.79 1.19
C ARG A 23 4.57 -4.25 -0.13
N VAL A 24 4.83 -5.53 -0.24
CA VAL A 24 5.27 -6.18 -1.48
C VAL A 24 4.42 -7.40 -1.72
N GLY A 25 3.84 -7.50 -2.90
CA GLY A 25 3.00 -8.61 -3.32
C GLY A 25 3.28 -9.03 -4.75
N TYR A 26 2.85 -10.26 -5.06
CA TYR A 26 2.94 -10.86 -6.37
C TYR A 26 1.60 -11.52 -6.73
N ASN A 27 1.12 -11.25 -7.94
CA ASN A 27 -0.06 -11.89 -8.52
C ASN A 27 0.39 -13.03 -9.44
N ALA A 28 0.06 -14.27 -9.08
CA ALA A 28 0.37 -15.47 -9.86
C ALA A 28 -0.66 -15.74 -10.97
N ASP A 29 -1.18 -14.68 -11.57
CA ASP A 29 -2.00 -14.78 -12.77
C ASP A 29 -1.08 -15.14 -13.95
N PRO A 30 -1.34 -16.23 -14.70
CA PRO A 30 -0.52 -16.60 -15.83
C PRO A 30 -0.51 -15.56 -16.95
N ASP A 31 -1.48 -14.64 -17.01
CA ASP A 31 -1.53 -13.58 -18.01
C ASP A 31 -0.70 -12.34 -17.58
N LEU A 32 -0.23 -12.31 -16.33
CA LEU A 32 0.65 -11.26 -15.80
C LEU A 32 2.11 -11.72 -15.77
N HIS A 33 2.99 -10.92 -16.37
CA HIS A 33 4.42 -11.22 -16.44
C HIS A 33 5.28 -10.04 -15.99
N GLY A 34 6.46 -10.33 -15.43
CA GLY A 34 7.42 -9.31 -15.01
C GLY A 34 6.83 -8.31 -14.02
N LEU A 35 6.99 -7.00 -14.31
CA LEU A 35 6.49 -5.92 -13.46
C LEU A 35 4.95 -5.86 -13.36
N ASN A 36 4.22 -6.48 -14.30
CA ASN A 36 2.76 -6.51 -14.29
C ASN A 36 2.21 -7.44 -13.21
N ALA A 37 3.00 -8.38 -12.72
CA ALA A 37 2.63 -9.26 -11.62
C ALA A 37 2.91 -8.63 -10.23
N LEU A 38 3.64 -7.51 -10.17
CA LEU A 38 4.04 -6.89 -8.91
C LEU A 38 2.96 -5.98 -8.33
N GLN A 39 2.87 -6.01 -7.00
CA GLN A 39 2.10 -5.09 -6.20
C GLN A 39 3.03 -4.45 -5.17
N LEU A 40 3.07 -3.13 -5.10
CA LEU A 40 3.94 -2.40 -4.19
C LEU A 40 3.11 -1.38 -3.44
N GLY A 41 3.35 -1.23 -2.15
CA GLY A 41 2.67 -0.22 -1.35
C GLY A 41 3.59 0.38 -0.30
N ALA A 42 3.37 1.65 -0.01
CA ALA A 42 4.04 2.34 1.08
C ALA A 42 3.03 3.25 1.77
N GLY A 43 3.10 3.35 3.09
CA GLY A 43 2.24 4.24 3.85
C GLY A 43 3.00 4.88 4.99
N ILE A 44 2.65 6.12 5.31
CA ILE A 44 3.14 6.83 6.49
C ILE A 44 1.95 7.42 7.24
N SER A 45 2.02 7.47 8.56
CA SER A 45 1.03 8.18 9.38
C SER A 45 1.70 9.00 10.47
N LEU A 46 1.15 10.18 10.75
CA LEU A 46 1.61 11.07 11.81
C LEU A 46 0.43 11.93 12.30
N SER A 47 0.26 12.01 13.62
CA SER A 47 -0.70 12.93 14.26
C SER A 47 -2.13 12.80 13.71
N GLY A 48 -2.58 11.56 13.48
CA GLY A 48 -3.90 11.27 12.97
C GLY A 48 -4.10 11.52 11.47
N ILE A 49 -3.06 11.88 10.72
CA ILE A 49 -3.07 11.94 9.25
C ILE A 49 -2.30 10.72 8.71
N SER A 50 -2.85 10.06 7.70
CA SER A 50 -2.22 8.93 7.01
C SER A 50 -2.21 9.17 5.51
N VAL A 51 -1.07 8.87 4.89
CA VAL A 51 -0.91 8.87 3.43
C VAL A 51 -0.48 7.47 3.02
N ASP A 52 -1.20 6.88 2.08
CA ASP A 52 -0.94 5.55 1.54
C ASP A 52 -0.76 5.66 0.01
N TYR A 53 0.30 5.06 -0.52
CA TYR A 53 0.54 4.88 -1.94
C TYR A 53 0.51 3.38 -2.28
N PHE A 54 -0.10 3.04 -3.40
CA PHE A 54 -0.13 1.68 -3.92
C PHE A 54 0.05 1.66 -5.44
N TYR A 55 0.90 0.75 -5.89
CA TYR A 55 1.15 0.41 -7.28
C TYR A 55 0.69 -1.02 -7.52
N GLN A 56 -0.03 -1.23 -8.61
CA GLN A 56 -0.42 -2.55 -9.09
C GLN A 56 -0.14 -2.64 -10.58
N GLY A 57 0.72 -3.59 -10.96
CA GLY A 57 0.89 -3.96 -12.36
C GLY A 57 -0.39 -4.55 -12.97
N SER A 58 -0.60 -4.34 -14.26
CA SER A 58 -1.71 -4.92 -15.04
C SER A 58 -1.27 -5.07 -16.50
N SER A 59 -1.73 -6.13 -17.17
CA SER A 59 -1.48 -6.40 -18.60
C SER A 59 -2.27 -5.49 -19.53
N ASP A 60 -3.49 -5.10 -19.15
CA ASP A 60 -4.50 -4.62 -20.11
C ASP A 60 -4.62 -3.10 -20.15
N LEU A 61 -4.49 -2.42 -19.01
CA LEU A 61 -4.72 -0.98 -18.87
C LEU A 61 -3.47 -0.21 -18.44
N GLY A 62 -2.33 -0.90 -18.37
CA GLY A 62 -1.10 -0.37 -17.77
C GLY A 62 -1.17 -0.36 -16.24
N ALA A 63 -0.08 0.04 -15.60
CA ALA A 63 0.01 0.04 -14.15
C ALA A 63 -1.01 1.00 -13.50
N ALA A 64 -1.67 0.53 -12.45
CA ALA A 64 -2.54 1.33 -11.62
C ALA A 64 -1.76 1.94 -10.45
N HIS A 65 -1.92 3.24 -10.26
CA HIS A 65 -1.36 4.00 -9.14
C HIS A 65 -2.49 4.56 -8.30
N ARG A 66 -2.46 4.35 -6.98
CA ARG A 66 -3.47 4.85 -6.04
C ARG A 66 -2.79 5.61 -4.91
N ILE A 67 -3.31 6.79 -4.62
CA ILE A 67 -2.90 7.61 -3.48
C ILE A 67 -4.14 7.81 -2.60
N GLY A 68 -4.04 7.38 -1.35
CA GLY A 68 -5.07 7.57 -0.33
C GLY A 68 -4.57 8.54 0.73
N VAL A 69 -5.43 9.45 1.15
CA VAL A 69 -5.19 10.32 2.30
C VAL A 69 -6.34 10.12 3.27
N ARG A 70 -6.02 9.88 4.55
CA ARG A 70 -6.99 9.71 5.62
C ARG A 70 -6.61 10.64 6.77
N TRP A 71 -7.60 11.15 7.49
CA TRP A 71 -7.38 11.91 8.71
C TRP A 71 -8.43 11.58 9.75
N LEU A 72 -8.04 11.65 11.02
CA LEU A 72 -8.99 11.57 12.13
C LEU A 72 -9.91 12.78 12.07
N GLN A 73 -11.20 12.52 11.90
CA GLN A 73 -12.21 13.57 12.01
C GLN A 73 -12.35 13.91 13.49
N GLY A 74 -12.05 15.17 13.86
CA GLY A 74 -12.09 15.62 15.24
C GLY A 74 -13.42 15.26 15.92
N ARG A 75 -13.35 14.58 17.07
CA ARG A 75 -14.50 14.44 17.98
C ARG A 75 -14.87 15.85 18.44
N ARG A 76 -16.03 16.33 18.00
CA ARG A 76 -16.70 17.47 18.64
C ARG A 76 -17.19 17.07 20.03
#